data_AF-A0A970F8A3-F1
#
_entry.id   AF-A0A970F8A3-F1
#
_cell.length_a   1.000
_cell.length_b   1.000
_cell.length_c   1.000
_cell.angle_alpha   90.00
_cell.angle_beta   90.00
_cell.angle_gamma   90.00
#
_symmetry.space_group_name_H-M   'P 1'
#
loop_
_entity.id
_entity.type
_entity.pdbx_description
1 polymer ?
#
loop_
_entity_poly.entity_id
_entity_poly.type
_entity_poly.pdbx_seq_one_letter_code
_entity_poly.pdbx_strand_id
1 'polypeptide(L)'
;MKKFLGVLVGIVVLLTACGTSVDESEQKKIVVGFGVGTYEEQFRQAILPILEDQGYEIEIKTLAHNNYVNPAMQEGSIDVSIFQSTAYMEAVNKELGIEMTALAFVPSAPQS
;
A
#
# COMPACT_ATOMS: atom_id res chain seq x y z
N MET A 1 -34.57 24.00 -58.38
CA MET A 1 -33.92 23.65 -59.66
C MET A 1 -32.59 22.97 -59.35
N LYS A 2 -32.35 21.78 -59.95
CA LYS A 2 -31.04 21.11 -60.17
C LYS A 2 -30.23 20.78 -58.89
N LYS A 3 -30.41 19.61 -58.24
CA LYS A 3 -29.80 18.27 -58.52
C LYS A 3 -28.27 18.27 -58.70
N PHE A 4 -27.56 17.82 -57.64
CA PHE A 4 -26.27 17.09 -57.61
C PHE A 4 -26.33 16.31 -56.29
N LEU A 5 -26.53 14.99 -56.14
CA LEU A 5 -26.01 13.75 -56.72
C LEU A 5 -24.48 13.57 -56.61
N GLY A 6 -24.06 12.67 -55.71
CA GLY A 6 -22.70 12.13 -55.58
C GLY A 6 -22.23 12.04 -54.11
N VAL A 7 -22.63 11.02 -53.33
CA VAL A 7 -21.80 9.83 -53.00
C VAL A 7 -20.56 10.22 -52.18
N LEU A 8 -20.45 9.89 -50.89
CA LEU A 8 -20.00 8.56 -50.46
C LEU A 8 -20.43 8.26 -49.02
N VAL A 9 -21.10 7.11 -48.89
CA VAL A 9 -21.38 6.38 -47.66
C VAL A 9 -20.06 5.96 -47.00
N GLY A 10 -19.94 6.18 -45.69
CA GLY A 10 -18.77 5.78 -44.90
C GLY A 10 -19.11 5.61 -43.42
N ILE A 11 -20.06 4.70 -43.16
CA ILE A 11 -20.25 3.89 -41.95
C ILE A 11 -19.60 4.43 -40.64
N VAL A 12 -20.46 4.92 -39.76
CA VAL A 12 -20.29 4.86 -38.31
C VAL A 12 -20.38 3.39 -37.92
N VAL A 13 -19.25 2.78 -37.54
CA VAL A 13 -19.25 1.60 -36.69
C VAL A 13 -18.38 1.92 -35.47
N LEU A 14 -19.10 2.17 -34.38
CA LEU A 14 -18.64 1.94 -33.01
C LEU A 14 -18.26 0.45 -32.91
N LEU A 15 -16.98 0.14 -33.09
CA LEU A 15 -16.43 -1.14 -32.64
C LEU A 15 -15.95 -0.95 -31.22
N THR A 16 -16.89 -1.22 -30.31
CA THR A 16 -16.67 -1.80 -29.00
C THR A 16 -15.49 -2.76 -29.05
N ALA A 17 -14.31 -2.29 -28.61
CA ALA A 17 -13.25 -3.17 -28.17
C ALA A 17 -13.70 -3.77 -26.84
N CYS A 18 -14.45 -4.87 -26.96
CA CYS A 18 -14.78 -5.77 -25.86
C CYS A 18 -13.52 -6.10 -25.07
N GLY A 19 -13.57 -5.77 -23.78
CA GLY A 19 -13.30 -6.71 -22.70
C GLY A 19 -12.22 -7.74 -22.98
N THR A 20 -10.98 -7.31 -22.93
CA THR A 20 -10.02 -8.08 -22.14
C THR A 20 -9.75 -7.21 -20.93
N SER A 21 -10.61 -7.33 -19.91
CA SER A 21 -10.15 -7.18 -18.54
C SER A 21 -9.12 -8.29 -18.37
N VAL A 22 -7.89 -8.02 -18.80
CA VAL A 22 -6.75 -8.58 -18.12
C VAL A 22 -6.99 -8.07 -16.71
N ASP A 23 -7.44 -8.93 -15.81
CA ASP A 23 -7.07 -8.78 -14.42
C ASP A 23 -5.54 -8.77 -14.47
N GLU A 24 -4.95 -7.60 -14.74
CA GLU A 24 -3.69 -7.24 -14.13
C GLU A 24 -4.02 -7.47 -12.68
N SER A 25 -3.58 -8.61 -12.16
CA SER A 25 -3.49 -8.83 -10.73
C SER A 25 -2.71 -7.64 -10.22
N GLU A 26 -3.41 -6.58 -9.81
CA GLU A 26 -2.82 -5.36 -9.30
C GLU A 26 -1.90 -5.86 -8.19
N GLN A 27 -0.59 -5.80 -8.48
CA GLN A 27 0.40 -6.27 -7.56
C GLN A 27 0.21 -5.42 -6.32
N LYS A 28 -0.25 -6.04 -5.24
CA LYS A 28 -0.65 -5.29 -4.03
C LYS A 28 0.62 -4.75 -3.40
N LYS A 29 0.91 -3.49 -3.72
CA LYS A 29 2.05 -2.78 -3.15
C LYS A 29 1.77 -2.46 -1.69
N ILE A 30 2.72 -2.78 -0.81
CA ILE A 30 2.66 -2.46 0.62
C ILE A 30 3.96 -1.74 0.99
N VAL A 31 3.84 -0.57 1.59
CA VAL A 31 4.97 0.20 2.13
C VAL A 31 5.10 -0.08 3.62
N VAL A 32 6.16 -0.79 3.99
CA VAL A 32 6.46 -1.15 5.39
C VAL A 32 7.46 -0.15 5.97
N GLY A 33 7.05 0.56 7.02
CA GLY A 33 7.88 1.54 7.71
C GLY A 33 8.61 0.94 8.90
N PHE A 34 9.91 1.23 9.03
CA PHE A 34 10.68 0.87 10.22
C PHE A 34 11.41 2.08 10.79
N GLY A 35 11.38 2.21 12.12
CA GLY A 35 12.30 3.09 12.83
C GLY A 35 13.62 2.38 13.18
N VAL A 36 14.40 2.99 14.06
CA VAL A 36 15.67 2.43 14.55
C VAL A 36 15.38 1.20 15.41
N GLY A 37 15.97 0.05 15.05
CA GLY A 37 15.84 -1.19 15.81
C GLY A 37 16.18 -2.43 15.00
N THR A 38 15.88 -3.61 15.54
CA THR A 38 16.16 -4.90 14.88
C THR A 38 15.01 -5.41 14.02
N TYR A 39 13.82 -4.81 14.10
CA TYR A 39 12.63 -5.32 13.41
C TYR A 39 12.74 -5.27 11.89
N GLU A 40 13.43 -4.27 11.32
CA GLU A 40 13.63 -4.20 9.87
C GLU A 40 14.40 -5.42 9.37
N GLU A 41 15.52 -5.75 10.01
CA GLU A 41 16.34 -6.90 9.63
C GLU A 41 15.57 -8.21 9.80
N GLN A 42 14.84 -8.37 10.90
CA GLN A 42 14.01 -9.55 11.14
C GLN A 42 12.91 -9.70 10.07
N PHE A 43 12.27 -8.59 9.66
CA PHE A 43 11.27 -8.58 8.61
C PHE A 43 11.87 -8.99 7.26
N ARG A 44 13.03 -8.42 6.89
CA ARG A 44 13.75 -8.75 5.65
C ARG A 44 14.12 -10.23 5.57
N GLN A 45 14.55 -10.81 6.69
CA GLN A 45 14.99 -12.21 6.72
C GLN A 45 13.82 -13.21 6.72
N ALA A 46 12.72 -12.90 7.41
CA ALA A 46 11.67 -13.87 7.68
C ALA A 46 10.37 -13.63 6.91
N ILE A 47 9.92 -12.37 6.80
CA ILE A 47 8.56 -12.05 6.32
C ILE A 47 8.57 -11.61 4.87
N LEU A 48 9.54 -10.78 4.47
CA LEU A 48 9.69 -10.30 3.10
C LEU A 48 9.65 -11.44 2.05
N PRO A 49 10.46 -12.52 2.15
CA PRO A 49 10.43 -13.59 1.15
C PRO A 49 9.08 -14.32 1.08
N ILE A 50 8.34 -14.40 2.19
CA ILE A 50 7.00 -15.03 2.23
C ILE A 50 5.99 -14.15 1.48
N LEU A 51 6.04 -12.84 1.68
CA LEU A 51 5.14 -11.90 1.00
C LEU A 51 5.43 -11.81 -0.51
N GLU A 52 6.71 -11.82 -0.89
CA GLU A 52 7.13 -11.85 -2.29
C GLU A 52 6.69 -13.14 -2.99
N ASP A 53 6.84 -14.30 -2.35
CA ASP A 53 6.34 -15.60 -2.89
C ASP A 53 4.81 -15.61 -3.04
N GLN A 54 4.10 -14.86 -2.20
CA GLN A 54 2.65 -14.65 -2.31
C GLN A 54 2.24 -13.59 -3.36
N GLY A 55 3.19 -12.97 -4.04
CA GLY A 55 2.94 -12.00 -5.12
C GLY A 55 2.71 -10.56 -4.66
N TYR A 56 3.06 -10.20 -3.43
CA TYR A 56 3.05 -8.80 -2.98
C TYR A 56 4.31 -8.06 -3.45
N GLU A 57 4.16 -6.76 -3.77
CA GLU A 57 5.30 -5.86 -3.93
C GLU A 57 5.54 -5.13 -2.62
N ILE A 58 6.71 -5.30 -2.01
CA ILE A 58 7.02 -4.71 -0.71
C ILE A 58 8.05 -3.59 -0.88
N GLU A 59 7.68 -2.37 -0.46
CA GLU A 59 8.60 -1.25 -0.31
C GLU A 59 8.97 -1.09 1.16
N ILE A 60 10.26 -1.06 1.48
CA ILE A 60 10.72 -0.82 2.86
C ILE A 60 11.19 0.62 3.00
N LYS A 61 10.60 1.35 3.94
CA LYS A 61 10.95 2.73 4.27
C LYS A 61 11.58 2.81 5.66
N THR A 62 12.90 3.02 5.69
CA THR A 62 13.65 3.22 6.93
C THR A 62 13.57 4.69 7.36
N LEU A 63 13.10 4.92 8.58
CA LEU A 63 12.95 6.23 9.20
C LEU A 63 14.09 6.46 10.19
N ALA A 64 14.66 7.67 10.16
CA ALA A 64 15.81 8.00 11.00
C ALA A 64 15.52 7.91 12.51
N HIS A 65 14.26 8.08 12.92
CA HIS A 65 13.82 8.06 14.31
C HIS A 65 12.43 7.44 14.48
N ASN A 66 12.18 6.79 15.63
CA ASN A 66 10.91 6.10 15.91
C ASN A 66 9.70 7.04 16.02
N ASN A 67 9.92 8.29 16.43
CA ASN A 67 8.85 9.29 16.51
C ASN A 67 8.32 9.71 15.13
N TYR A 68 9.01 9.38 14.03
CA TYR A 68 8.52 9.63 12.67
C TYR A 68 7.58 8.55 12.14
N VAL A 69 7.45 7.40 12.82
CA VAL A 69 6.60 6.30 12.34
C VAL A 69 5.12 6.66 12.37
N ASN A 70 4.62 7.23 13.49
CA ASN A 70 3.22 7.66 13.59
C ASN A 70 2.86 8.77 12.57
N PRO A 71 3.65 9.86 12.43
CA PRO A 71 3.45 10.84 11.36
C PRO A 71 3.45 10.22 9.96
N ALA A 72 4.41 9.33 9.68
CA ALA A 72 4.50 8.67 8.38
C ALA A 72 3.26 7.83 8.05
N MET A 73 2.65 7.19 9.05
CA MET A 73 1.41 6.42 8.90
C MET A 73 0.19 7.33 8.75
N GLN A 74 0.12 8.43 9.51
CA GLN A 74 -0.93 9.45 9.38
C GLN A 74 -0.91 10.12 7.99
N GLU A 75 0.28 10.38 7.44
CA GLU A 75 0.47 10.94 6.10
C GLU A 75 0.21 9.93 4.97
N GLY A 76 0.01 8.65 5.29
CA GLY A 76 -0.16 7.57 4.30
C GLY A 76 1.13 7.24 3.54
N SER A 77 2.29 7.61 4.08
CA SER A 77 3.59 7.36 3.45
C SER A 77 4.18 5.99 3.82
N ILE A 78 3.54 5.28 4.75
CA ILE A 78 3.73 3.87 5.11
C ILE A 78 2.35 3.28 5.42
N ASP A 79 2.17 2.00 5.12
CA ASP A 79 0.89 1.27 5.35
C ASP A 79 0.91 0.49 6.66
N VAL A 80 2.08 -0.05 7.04
CA VAL A 80 2.24 -0.91 8.21
C VAL A 80 3.62 -0.71 8.85
N SER A 81 3.70 -0.91 10.15
CA SER A 81 4.95 -0.86 10.90
C SER A 81 4.94 -1.82 12.09
N ILE A 82 6.14 -2.22 12.54
CA ILE A 82 6.38 -2.99 13.76
C ILE A 82 7.23 -2.12 14.69
N PHE A 83 6.60 -1.38 15.62
CA PHE A 83 7.36 -0.47 16.49
C PHE A 83 6.75 -0.10 17.86
N GLN A 84 5.46 -0.33 18.11
CA GLN A 84 4.77 0.16 19.32
C GLN A 84 3.86 -0.88 19.99
N SER A 85 3.50 -0.61 21.25
CA SER A 85 2.46 -1.36 21.98
C SER A 85 1.05 -0.89 21.61
N THR A 86 0.06 -1.74 21.81
CA THR A 86 -1.36 -1.39 21.61
C THR A 86 -1.79 -0.20 22.44
N ALA A 87 -1.37 -0.13 23.71
CA ALA A 87 -1.74 0.97 24.61
C ALA A 87 -1.22 2.33 24.12
N TYR A 88 0.01 2.36 23.58
CA TYR A 88 0.57 3.59 23.02
C TYR A 88 -0.15 3.98 21.72
N MET A 89 -0.42 3.01 20.83
CA MET A 89 -1.20 3.23 19.60
C MET A 89 -2.58 3.82 19.89
N GLU A 90 -3.31 3.28 20.87
CA GLU A 90 -4.63 3.79 21.27
C GLU A 90 -4.57 5.22 21.84
N ALA A 91 -3.55 5.54 22.62
CA ALA A 91 -3.33 6.88 23.13
C ALA A 91 -3.07 7.87 21.98
N VAL A 92 -2.23 7.51 21.01
CA VAL A 92 -1.92 8.32 19.83
C VAL A 92 -3.15 8.51 18.95
N ASN A 93 -3.93 7.45 18.69
CA ASN A 93 -5.20 7.53 17.96
C ASN A 93 -6.13 8.56 18.60
N LYS A 94 -6.28 8.51 19.93
CA LYS A 94 -7.13 9.44 20.68
C LYS A 94 -6.61 10.87 20.64
N GLU A 95 -5.30 11.06 20.76
CA GLU A 95 -4.68 12.38 20.78
C GLU A 95 -4.72 13.07 19.41
N LEU A 96 -4.43 12.32 18.34
CA LEU A 96 -4.29 12.85 16.99
C LEU A 96 -5.54 12.69 16.12
N GLY A 97 -6.56 11.97 16.59
CA GLY A 97 -7.77 11.68 15.82
C GLY A 97 -7.51 10.80 14.59
N ILE A 98 -6.56 9.86 14.71
CA ILE A 98 -6.20 8.90 13.65
C ILE A 98 -6.68 7.49 14.02
N GLU A 99 -6.73 6.59 13.03
CA GLU A 99 -7.33 5.26 13.17
C GLU A 99 -6.33 4.13 12.87
N MET A 100 -5.22 4.08 13.61
CA MET A 100 -4.31 2.95 13.53
C MET A 100 -4.93 1.70 14.15
N THR A 101 -4.72 0.54 13.54
CA THR A 101 -5.24 -0.75 14.03
C THR A 101 -4.11 -1.75 14.25
N ALA A 102 -4.15 -2.47 15.37
CA ALA A 102 -3.19 -3.54 15.65
C ALA A 102 -3.55 -4.80 14.85
N LEU A 103 -2.63 -5.28 14.02
CA LEU A 103 -2.83 -6.48 13.19
C LEU A 103 -2.39 -7.77 13.86
N ALA A 104 -1.23 -7.74 14.53
CA ALA A 104 -0.65 -8.89 15.20
C ALA A 104 0.26 -8.46 16.35
N PHE A 105 0.42 -9.34 17.33
CA PHE A 105 1.42 -9.17 18.39
C PHE A 105 2.75 -9.79 17.93
N VAL A 106 3.84 -9.07 18.13
CA VAL A 106 5.19 -9.54 17.83
C VAL A 106 5.97 -9.75 19.12
N PRO A 107 6.92 -10.71 19.16
CA PRO A 107 7.88 -10.79 20.25
C PRO A 107 8.70 -9.51 20.33
N SER A 108 8.70 -8.85 21.50
CA SER A 108 9.62 -7.75 21.78
C SER A 108 10.62 -8.17 22.85
N ALA A 109 11.83 -7.59 22.79
CA ALA A 109 12.69 -7.61 23.97
C ALA A 109 11.96 -6.92 25.13
N PRO A 110 12.20 -7.34 26.40
CA PRO A 110 11.69 -6.63 27.55
C PRO A 110 12.12 -5.16 27.48
N GLN A 111 11.14 -4.25 27.50
CA GLN A 111 11.43 -2.83 27.66
C GLN A 111 11.67 -2.62 29.16
N SER A 112 12.93 -2.33 29.51
CA SER A 112 13.36 -2.05 30.90
C SER A 112 12.83 -0.71 31.40
#